data_AF-A0A1F7FF20-F1
#
_entry.id   AF-A0A1F7FF20-F1
#
_cell.length_a   1.000
_cell.length_b   1.000
_cell.length_c   1.000
_cell.angle_alpha   90.00
_cell.angle_beta   90.00
_cell.angle_gamma   90.00
#
_symmetry.space_group_name_H-M   'P 1'
#
loop_
_entity.id
_entity.type
_entity.pdbx_description
1 polymer ?
#
loop_
_entity_poly.entity_id
_entity_poly.type
_entity_poly.pdbx_seq_one_letter_code
_entity_poly.pdbx_strand_id
1 'polypeptide(L)'
;MTTKADFEPKEWNDLMYFACIGVSYKYSTRDVHSLGDLVGFLREMFSVQTFLTSAMNKYGNLELLKEVINELANACKSRQDLLSDDFNTFKNLGPTVARANQILADRATQEEACAMRAFAYELAFEAANAAGDGFLGTGVKLSAEETEFLHELKRHLLDV
;
A
#
# COMPACT_ATOMS: atom_id res chain seq x y z
N MET A 1 -0.57 -9.53 -21.76
CA MET A 1 -0.38 -8.67 -20.57
C MET A 1 -1.70 -8.63 -19.86
N THR A 2 -1.67 -8.72 -18.52
CA THR A 2 -2.88 -8.84 -17.71
C THR A 2 -3.45 -7.45 -17.42
N THR A 3 -4.78 -7.34 -17.43
CA THR A 3 -5.56 -6.12 -17.24
C THR A 3 -6.65 -6.36 -16.20
N LYS A 4 -7.32 -5.31 -15.72
CA LYS A 4 -8.45 -5.41 -14.80
C LYS A 4 -9.57 -6.31 -15.32
N ALA A 5 -9.79 -6.35 -16.63
CA ALA A 5 -10.82 -7.17 -17.24
C ALA A 5 -10.60 -8.68 -17.07
N ASP A 6 -9.37 -9.10 -16.71
CA ASP A 6 -9.01 -10.50 -16.44
C ASP A 6 -9.37 -10.95 -15.01
N PHE A 7 -9.88 -10.04 -14.18
CA PHE A 7 -10.27 -10.29 -12.79
C PHE A 7 -11.78 -10.16 -12.59
N GLU A 8 -12.32 -11.03 -11.75
CA GLU A 8 -13.65 -10.81 -11.18
C GLU A 8 -13.64 -9.54 -10.31
N PRO A 9 -14.76 -8.81 -10.18
CA PRO A 9 -14.82 -7.58 -9.38
C PRO A 9 -14.29 -7.75 -7.95
N LYS A 10 -14.54 -8.91 -7.34
CA LYS A 10 -14.04 -9.25 -6.01
C LYS A 10 -12.52 -9.45 -6.01
N GLU A 11 -11.98 -10.19 -6.99
CA GLU A 11 -10.54 -10.42 -7.13
C GLU A 11 -9.79 -9.10 -7.34
N TRP A 12 -10.34 -8.21 -8.18
CA TRP A 12 -9.79 -6.87 -8.38
C TRP A 12 -9.79 -6.06 -7.08
N ASN A 13 -10.88 -6.08 -6.34
CA ASN A 13 -10.95 -5.39 -5.05
C ASN A 13 -9.89 -5.92 -4.05
N ASP A 14 -9.68 -7.24 -3.99
CA ASP A 14 -8.65 -7.83 -3.15
C ASP A 14 -7.23 -7.45 -3.59
N LEU A 15 -7.00 -7.31 -4.90
CA LEU A 15 -5.72 -6.82 -5.42
C LEU A 15 -5.48 -5.35 -5.09
N MET A 16 -6.50 -4.51 -5.19
CA MET A 16 -6.41 -3.10 -4.80
C MET A 16 -6.14 -2.97 -3.30
N TYR A 17 -6.81 -3.80 -2.48
CA TYR A 17 -6.56 -3.88 -1.04
C TYR A 17 -5.13 -4.36 -0.73
N PHE A 18 -4.67 -5.38 -1.45
CA PHE A 18 -3.30 -5.87 -1.36
C PHE A 18 -2.27 -4.79 -1.72
N ALA A 19 -2.54 -4.00 -2.77
CA ALA A 19 -1.66 -2.94 -3.24
C ALA A 19 -1.38 -1.89 -2.15
N CYS A 20 -2.36 -1.60 -1.28
CA CYS A 20 -2.27 -0.60 -0.22
C CYS A 20 -2.14 -1.18 1.19
N ILE A 21 -1.91 -2.50 1.34
CA ILE A 21 -1.98 -3.21 2.62
C ILE A 21 -1.18 -2.57 3.76
N GLY A 22 0.03 -2.06 3.47
CA GLY A 22 0.88 -1.42 4.48
C GLY A 22 0.48 0.01 4.83
N VAL A 23 -0.14 0.74 3.92
CA VAL A 23 -0.75 2.06 4.20
C VAL A 23 -1.93 1.87 5.14
N SER A 24 -2.77 0.88 4.85
CA SER A 24 -3.99 0.67 5.61
C SER A 24 -3.77 0.13 7.03
N TYR A 25 -2.72 -0.68 7.26
CA TYR A 25 -2.28 -1.05 8.61
C TYR A 25 -2.01 0.19 9.47
N LYS A 26 -1.29 1.17 8.94
CA LYS A 26 -0.91 2.37 9.71
C LYS A 26 -2.10 3.28 10.04
N TYR A 27 -3.11 3.31 9.17
CA TYR A 27 -4.36 4.02 9.47
C TYR A 27 -5.19 3.32 10.56
N SER A 28 -5.09 2.01 10.69
CA SER A 28 -5.79 1.24 11.75
C SER A 28 -5.31 1.53 13.17
N THR A 29 -4.07 2.01 13.31
CA THR A 29 -3.44 2.24 14.60
C THR A 29 -3.56 3.69 15.07
N ARG A 30 -4.21 4.57 14.29
CA ARG A 30 -4.32 6.00 14.60
C ARG A 30 -5.58 6.38 15.35
N ASP A 31 -5.43 7.35 16.25
CA ASP A 31 -6.52 8.16 16.76
C ASP A 31 -6.57 9.49 15.97
N VAL A 32 -7.49 9.59 15.00
CA VAL A 32 -7.58 10.74 14.07
C VAL A 32 -8.10 12.02 14.78
N HIS A 33 -8.37 11.97 16.09
CA HIS A 33 -8.86 13.11 16.85
C HIS A 33 -7.76 14.06 17.36
N SER A 34 -6.48 13.74 17.16
CA SER A 34 -5.35 14.60 17.55
C SER A 34 -4.82 15.44 16.38
N LEU A 35 -4.46 16.72 16.63
CA LEU A 35 -3.90 17.62 15.61
C LEU A 35 -2.53 17.16 15.08
N GLY A 36 -1.75 16.45 15.90
CA GLY A 36 -0.46 15.89 15.49
C GLY A 36 -0.63 14.75 14.49
N ASP A 37 -1.58 13.86 14.75
CA ASP A 37 -1.89 12.73 13.88
C ASP A 37 -2.47 13.18 12.53
N LEU A 38 -3.22 14.30 12.51
CA LEU A 38 -3.69 14.91 11.27
C LEU A 38 -2.54 15.42 10.39
N VAL A 39 -1.50 16.05 10.97
CA VAL A 39 -0.33 16.52 10.21
C VAL A 39 0.49 15.34 9.69
N GLY A 40 0.65 14.28 10.49
CA GLY A 40 1.28 13.02 10.06
C GLY A 40 0.53 12.37 8.90
N PHE A 41 -0.80 12.31 8.99
CA PHE A 41 -1.67 11.81 7.93
C PHE A 41 -1.52 12.58 6.61
N LEU A 42 -1.49 13.92 6.66
CA LEU A 42 -1.29 14.73 5.45
C LEU A 42 0.07 14.47 4.80
N ARG A 43 1.14 14.32 5.58
CA ARG A 43 2.48 14.01 5.06
C ARG A 43 2.52 12.66 4.36
N GLU A 44 1.87 11.65 4.93
CA GLU A 44 1.76 10.33 4.30
C GLU A 44 0.99 10.38 3.01
N MET A 45 -0.16 11.07 2.97
CA MET A 45 -0.94 11.22 1.76
C MET A 45 -0.13 11.85 0.63
N PHE A 46 0.68 12.88 0.94
CA PHE A 46 1.61 13.45 -0.03
C PHE A 46 2.69 12.45 -0.45
N SER A 47 3.25 11.68 0.48
CA SER A 47 4.23 10.63 0.17
C SER A 47 3.65 9.57 -0.78
N VAL A 48 2.44 9.06 -0.50
CA VAL A 48 1.72 8.12 -1.35
C VAL A 48 1.52 8.71 -2.75
N GLN A 49 1.09 9.97 -2.86
CA GLN A 49 0.90 10.62 -4.16
C GLN A 49 2.23 10.76 -4.95
N THR A 50 3.31 11.14 -4.29
CA THR A 50 4.66 11.22 -4.89
C THR A 50 5.16 9.84 -5.30
N PHE A 51 4.92 8.82 -4.47
CA PHE A 51 5.26 7.44 -4.76
C PHE A 51 4.52 6.94 -6.00
N LEU A 52 3.19 7.14 -6.11
CA LEU A 52 2.41 6.69 -7.26
C LEU A 52 2.91 7.29 -8.57
N THR A 53 3.35 8.55 -8.55
CA THR A 53 3.98 9.19 -9.71
C THR A 53 5.29 8.50 -10.09
N SER A 54 6.12 8.17 -9.10
CA SER A 54 7.41 7.48 -9.31
C SER A 54 7.22 6.03 -9.74
N ALA A 55 6.23 5.35 -9.16
CA ALA A 55 5.85 3.98 -9.47
C ALA A 55 5.35 3.87 -10.92
N MET A 56 4.61 4.86 -11.43
CA MET A 56 4.20 4.88 -12.84
C MET A 56 5.41 4.88 -13.79
N ASN A 57 6.48 5.59 -13.45
CA ASN A 57 7.70 5.59 -14.26
C ASN A 57 8.44 4.24 -14.22
N LYS A 58 8.38 3.53 -13.09
CA LYS A 58 9.09 2.26 -12.86
C LYS A 58 8.33 1.04 -13.38
N TYR A 59 7.01 1.00 -13.17
CA TYR A 59 6.16 -0.16 -13.42
C TYR A 59 5.13 0.07 -14.54
N GLY A 60 5.05 1.27 -15.12
CA GLY A 60 4.01 1.63 -16.10
C GLY A 60 4.09 0.89 -17.44
N ASN A 61 5.16 0.12 -17.67
CA ASN A 61 5.26 -0.81 -18.79
C ASN A 61 4.48 -2.12 -18.57
N LEU A 62 4.10 -2.43 -17.33
CA LEU A 62 3.27 -3.58 -16.96
C LEU A 62 1.81 -3.11 -16.87
N GLU A 63 0.93 -3.59 -17.76
CA GLU A 63 -0.46 -3.09 -17.84
C GLU A 63 -1.22 -3.28 -16.53
N LEU A 64 -1.03 -4.42 -15.83
CA LEU A 64 -1.62 -4.64 -14.50
C LEU A 64 -1.25 -3.52 -13.51
N LEU A 65 0.05 -3.23 -13.39
CA LEU A 65 0.52 -2.21 -12.44
C LEU A 65 0.09 -0.81 -12.86
N LYS A 66 0.10 -0.51 -14.16
CA LYS A 66 -0.39 0.76 -14.67
C LYS A 66 -1.85 1.01 -14.29
N GLU A 67 -2.71 0.01 -14.41
CA GLU A 67 -4.11 0.12 -14.01
C GLU A 67 -4.27 0.26 -12.49
N VAL A 68 -3.57 -0.55 -11.69
CA VAL A 68 -3.53 -0.43 -10.23
C VAL A 68 -3.10 0.97 -9.79
N ILE A 69 -1.99 1.49 -10.34
CA ILE A 69 -1.45 2.81 -10.00
C ILE A 69 -2.44 3.92 -10.38
N ASN A 70 -3.08 3.83 -11.54
CA ASN A 70 -4.07 4.82 -11.97
C ASN A 70 -5.29 4.84 -11.06
N GLU A 71 -5.80 3.68 -10.66
CA GLU A 71 -6.93 3.60 -9.73
C GLU A 71 -6.56 4.12 -8.33
N LEU A 72 -5.39 3.75 -7.81
CA LEU A 72 -4.91 4.30 -6.53
C LEU A 72 -4.71 5.82 -6.60
N ALA A 73 -4.17 6.34 -7.71
CA ALA A 73 -3.96 7.78 -7.89
C ALA A 73 -5.29 8.54 -8.01
N ASN A 74 -6.32 7.91 -8.57
CA ASN A 74 -7.66 8.48 -8.62
C ASN A 74 -8.34 8.44 -7.25
N ALA A 75 -8.22 7.34 -6.50
CA ALA A 75 -8.73 7.23 -5.13
C ALA A 75 -8.06 8.23 -4.17
N CYS A 76 -6.75 8.49 -4.31
CA CYS A 76 -6.06 9.51 -3.52
C CYS A 76 -6.58 10.94 -3.77
N LYS A 77 -7.18 11.20 -4.95
CA LYS A 77 -7.79 12.50 -5.27
C LYS A 77 -9.18 12.64 -4.66
N SER A 78 -9.93 11.55 -4.47
CA SER A 78 -11.20 11.55 -3.73
C SER A 78 -10.94 11.50 -2.22
N ARG A 79 -10.49 12.64 -1.65
CA ARG A 79 -10.20 12.84 -0.22
C ARG A 79 -11.31 12.38 0.75
N GLN A 80 -12.53 12.17 0.25
CA GLN A 80 -13.72 11.85 1.04
C GLN A 80 -13.87 10.35 1.39
N ASP A 81 -13.40 9.44 0.54
CA ASP A 81 -13.60 7.99 0.76
C ASP A 81 -12.54 7.37 1.69
N LEU A 82 -11.35 7.96 1.74
CA LEU A 82 -10.23 7.52 2.59
C LEU A 82 -10.47 7.72 4.09
N LEU A 83 -11.44 8.54 4.49
CA LEU A 83 -11.77 8.83 5.89
C LEU A 83 -12.97 8.02 6.41
N SER A 84 -13.66 7.26 5.55
CA SER A 84 -14.89 6.54 5.90
C SER A 84 -14.71 5.04 6.12
N ASP A 85 -13.58 4.45 5.72
CA ASP A 85 -13.37 3.02 5.83
C ASP A 85 -12.90 2.62 7.24
N ASP A 86 -13.53 1.57 7.79
CA ASP A 86 -13.19 1.03 9.09
C ASP A 86 -11.85 0.27 8.99
N PHE A 87 -10.79 0.93 9.46
CA PHE A 87 -9.45 0.37 9.41
C PHE A 87 -9.21 -0.78 10.41
N ASN A 88 -10.20 -1.25 11.16
CA ASN A 88 -9.98 -2.35 12.12
C ASN A 88 -9.73 -3.74 11.48
N THR A 89 -9.82 -3.88 10.16
CA THR A 89 -9.65 -5.17 9.45
C THR A 89 -8.17 -5.57 9.22
N PHE A 90 -7.21 -4.69 9.54
CA PHE A 90 -5.81 -4.77 9.08
C PHE A 90 -4.85 -5.63 9.92
N LYS A 91 -5.34 -6.40 10.90
CA LYS A 91 -4.48 -7.14 11.86
C LYS A 91 -3.94 -8.49 11.37
N ASN A 92 -4.48 -9.09 10.29
CA ASN A 92 -4.05 -10.41 9.80
C ASN A 92 -3.53 -10.33 8.36
N LEU A 93 -2.22 -10.11 8.20
CA LEU A 93 -1.55 -10.04 6.89
C LEU A 93 -1.60 -11.36 6.13
N GLY A 94 -1.37 -12.49 6.82
CA GLY A 94 -1.18 -13.81 6.20
C GLY A 94 -2.31 -14.21 5.23
N PRO A 95 -3.59 -14.24 5.65
CA PRO A 95 -4.70 -14.61 4.77
C PRO A 95 -4.87 -13.67 3.57
N THR A 96 -4.70 -12.36 3.76
CA THR A 96 -4.81 -11.37 2.69
C THR A 96 -3.70 -11.56 1.66
N VAL A 97 -2.45 -11.68 2.10
CA VAL A 97 -1.31 -11.88 1.20
C VAL A 97 -1.41 -13.22 0.48
N ALA A 98 -1.80 -14.30 1.18
CA ALA A 98 -1.99 -15.60 0.57
C ALA A 98 -3.06 -15.57 -0.54
N ARG A 99 -4.19 -14.89 -0.29
CA ARG A 99 -5.26 -14.73 -1.27
C ARG A 99 -4.81 -13.93 -2.49
N ALA A 100 -4.13 -12.81 -2.27
CA ALA A 100 -3.61 -11.99 -3.37
C ALA A 100 -2.55 -12.74 -4.20
N ASN A 101 -1.66 -13.50 -3.54
CA ASN A 101 -0.67 -14.32 -4.23
C ASN A 101 -1.33 -15.42 -5.06
N GLN A 102 -2.42 -16.02 -4.58
CA GLN A 102 -3.20 -16.99 -5.38
C GLN A 102 -3.82 -16.32 -6.61
N ILE A 103 -4.46 -15.16 -6.45
CA ILE A 103 -5.04 -14.39 -7.57
C ILE A 103 -3.97 -14.04 -8.61
N LEU A 104 -2.80 -13.56 -8.16
CA LEU A 104 -1.68 -13.24 -9.04
C LEU A 104 -1.13 -14.48 -9.75
N ALA A 105 -1.03 -15.62 -9.07
CA ALA A 105 -0.58 -16.88 -9.67
C ALA A 105 -1.56 -17.39 -10.73
N ASP A 106 -2.86 -17.17 -10.54
CA ASP A 106 -3.90 -17.65 -11.45
C ASP A 106 -4.11 -16.73 -12.67
N ARG A 107 -3.87 -15.42 -12.53
CA ARG A 107 -4.27 -14.40 -13.52
C ARG A 107 -3.11 -13.61 -14.12
N ALA A 108 -2.01 -13.44 -13.39
CA ALA A 108 -0.91 -12.56 -13.78
C ALA A 108 0.31 -13.36 -14.23
N THR A 109 1.17 -12.72 -15.02
CA THR A 109 2.49 -13.29 -15.30
C THR A 109 3.37 -13.27 -14.05
N GLN A 110 4.39 -14.11 -14.02
CA GLN A 110 5.36 -14.11 -12.91
C GLN A 110 6.02 -12.73 -12.70
N GLU A 111 6.30 -12.02 -13.81
CA GLU A 111 6.86 -10.67 -13.77
C GLU A 111 5.91 -9.68 -13.09
N GLU A 112 4.64 -9.65 -13.52
CA GLU A 112 3.61 -8.79 -12.92
C GLU A 112 3.37 -9.13 -11.44
N ALA A 113 3.35 -10.43 -11.09
CA ALA A 113 3.18 -10.86 -9.72
C ALA A 113 4.36 -10.41 -8.82
N CYS A 114 5.60 -10.53 -9.31
CA CYS A 114 6.78 -10.03 -8.62
C CYS A 114 6.74 -8.50 -8.46
N ALA A 115 6.39 -7.78 -9.54
CA ALA A 115 6.28 -6.33 -9.53
C ALA A 115 5.18 -5.84 -8.56
N MET A 116 4.05 -6.53 -8.48
CA MET A 116 2.95 -6.20 -7.58
C MET A 116 3.37 -6.35 -6.10
N ARG A 117 4.11 -7.42 -5.76
CA ARG A 117 4.66 -7.61 -4.40
C ARG A 117 5.68 -6.55 -4.03
N ALA A 118 6.58 -6.21 -4.96
CA ALA A 118 7.55 -5.14 -4.78
C ALA A 118 6.86 -3.78 -4.61
N PHE A 119 5.87 -3.46 -5.45
CA PHE A 119 5.08 -2.25 -5.37
C PHE A 119 4.40 -2.10 -4.01
N ALA A 120 3.72 -3.15 -3.52
CA ALA A 120 3.00 -3.11 -2.24
C ALA A 120 3.95 -2.87 -1.04
N TYR A 121 5.14 -3.50 -1.06
CA TYR A 121 6.16 -3.26 -0.05
C TYR A 121 6.74 -1.84 -0.13
N GLU A 122 7.10 -1.37 -1.32
CA GLU A 122 7.68 -0.04 -1.52
C GLU A 122 6.72 1.07 -1.09
N LEU A 123 5.42 0.92 -1.42
CA LEU A 123 4.40 1.86 -0.97
C LEU A 123 4.29 1.90 0.57
N ALA A 124 4.27 0.73 1.21
CA ALA A 124 4.24 0.62 2.67
C ALA A 124 5.46 1.30 3.31
N PHE A 125 6.64 1.07 2.75
CA PHE A 125 7.90 1.66 3.22
C PHE A 125 7.93 3.18 3.08
N GLU A 126 7.48 3.73 1.94
CA GLU A 126 7.42 5.18 1.73
C GLU A 126 6.40 5.89 2.63
N ALA A 127 5.24 5.25 2.85
CA ALA A 127 4.25 5.76 3.80
C ALA A 127 4.78 5.74 5.24
N ALA A 128 5.43 4.64 5.65
CA ALA A 128 6.02 4.54 6.98
C ALA A 128 7.10 5.62 7.20
N ASN A 129 8.03 5.79 6.25
CA ASN A 129 9.11 6.78 6.32
C ASN A 129 8.61 8.23 6.38
N ALA A 130 7.52 8.54 5.68
CA ALA A 130 6.99 9.90 5.59
C ALA A 130 6.37 10.41 6.91
N ALA A 131 5.90 9.50 7.75
CA ALA A 131 5.33 9.82 9.05
C ALA A 131 6.29 9.65 10.22
N GLY A 132 7.54 9.27 9.96
CA GLY A 132 8.59 9.44 10.94
C GLY A 132 8.62 10.88 11.44
N ASP A 133 8.54 11.05 12.75
CA ASP A 133 8.34 12.33 13.44
C ASP A 133 9.60 13.22 13.47
N GLY A 134 10.45 13.08 12.45
CA GLY A 134 11.65 13.87 12.24
C GLY A 134 11.33 15.33 11.85
N PHE A 135 10.56 16.03 12.68
CA PHE A 135 10.48 17.48 12.61
C PHE A 135 11.87 18.04 12.96
N LEU A 136 12.59 18.56 11.97
CA LEU A 136 13.97 19.08 12.08
C LEU A 136 15.07 18.04 12.35
N GLY A 137 14.92 16.81 11.86
CA GLY A 137 16.05 15.86 11.75
C GLY A 137 16.54 15.23 13.06
N THR A 138 15.77 15.33 14.16
CA THR A 138 16.14 14.81 15.49
C THR A 138 15.23 13.70 16.02
N GLY A 139 14.30 13.18 15.21
CA GLY A 139 13.35 12.13 15.61
C GLY A 139 13.69 10.72 15.11
N VAL A 140 13.14 9.70 15.77
CA VAL A 140 13.19 8.31 15.29
C VAL A 140 12.32 8.22 14.03
N LYS A 141 12.92 7.77 12.93
CA LYS A 141 12.29 7.80 11.59
C LYS A 141 11.18 6.75 11.40
N LEU A 142 11.23 5.66 12.17
CA LEU A 142 10.25 4.56 12.21
C LEU A 142 10.15 4.02 13.63
N SER A 143 8.94 3.77 14.13
CA SER A 143 8.73 3.11 15.43
C SER A 143 9.20 1.65 15.39
N ALA A 144 9.34 1.03 16.57
CA ALA A 144 9.67 -0.40 16.67
C ALA A 144 8.56 -1.26 16.05
N GLU A 145 7.29 -0.90 16.28
CA GLU A 145 6.11 -1.60 15.74
C GLU A 145 6.05 -1.48 14.21
N GLU A 146 6.34 -0.30 13.65
CA GLU A 146 6.40 -0.10 12.20
C GLU A 146 7.55 -0.89 11.56
N THR A 147 8.69 -0.96 12.25
CA THR A 147 9.84 -1.74 11.79
C THR A 147 9.53 -3.23 11.78
N GLU A 148 8.89 -3.74 12.84
CA GLU A 148 8.45 -5.13 12.93
C GLU A 148 7.41 -5.47 11.86
N PHE A 149 6.41 -4.61 11.68
CA PHE A 149 5.41 -4.75 10.62
C PHE A 149 6.04 -4.79 9.23
N LEU A 150 6.95 -3.85 8.91
CA LEU A 150 7.62 -3.83 7.62
C LEU A 150 8.49 -5.08 7.40
N HIS A 151 9.11 -5.61 8.45
CA HIS A 151 9.84 -6.87 8.38
C HIS A 151 8.91 -8.07 8.12
N GLU A 152 7.77 -8.14 8.80
CA GLU A 152 6.76 -9.19 8.57
C GLU A 152 6.19 -9.10 7.15
N LEU A 153 5.81 -7.91 6.72
CA LEU A 153 5.30 -7.65 5.37
C LEU A 153 6.35 -8.04 4.31
N LYS A 154 7.61 -7.68 4.52
CA LYS A 154 8.71 -8.08 3.62
C LYS A 154 8.80 -9.60 3.48
N ARG A 155 8.76 -10.34 4.59
CA ARG A 155 8.82 -11.82 4.58
C ARG A 155 7.66 -12.41 3.77
N HIS A 156 6.47 -11.85 3.89
CA HIS A 156 5.30 -12.32 3.18
C HIS A 156 5.26 -11.95 1.68
N LEU A 157 5.93 -10.87 1.29
CA LEU A 157 5.89 -10.34 -0.07
C LEU A 157 7.12 -10.70 -0.91
N LEU A 158 8.32 -10.66 -0.33
CA LEU A 158 9.57 -10.71 -1.10
C LEU A 158 10.38 -11.99 -0.88
N ASP A 159 10.18 -12.68 0.25
CA ASP A 159 10.92 -13.90 0.59
C ASP A 159 10.15 -15.19 0.19
N VAL A 160 9.28 -15.09 -0.85
CA VAL A 160 8.37 -16.14 -1.33
C VAL A 160 9.01 -17.02 -2.40
#